data_AF-A0A948HI89-F1
#
_entry.id   AF-A0A948HI89-F1
#
_cell.length_a   1.000
_cell.length_b   1.000
_cell.length_c   1.000
_cell.angle_alpha   90.00
_cell.angle_beta   90.00
_cell.angle_gamma   90.00
#
_symmetry.space_group_name_H-M   'P 1'
#
loop_
_entity.id
_entity.type
_entity.pdbx_description
1 polymer ?
#
loop_
_entity_poly.entity_id
_entity_poly.type
_entity_poly.pdbx_seq_one_letter_code
_entity_poly.pdbx_strand_id
1 'polypeptide(L)'
;MRKLLICFIVLGLCFCPASTFAQEEGLTLLAKGKYFSIYGYRQLDIAALLQKINFTYLGSLNNLSSRRNNDLSSLLAEAIDNLYSEVSDILDIHVYSYHGDLKILSDQSSLSSVFRNYFGSGFSERSFYLHPRNTIYASFRDLTEGMLGHEIAHAIISHYFVVPPPAKVQEVLCGYIEYTILKKSKAAGR
;
A
#
# COMPACT_ATOMS: atom_id res chain seq x y z
N MET A 1 -2.06 -46.00 57.37
CA MET A 1 -3.05 -44.95 57.66
C MET A 1 -2.65 -43.67 56.93
N ARG A 2 -3.60 -43.04 56.22
CA ARG A 2 -3.56 -41.68 55.59
C ARG A 2 -2.52 -41.47 54.47
N LYS A 3 -2.88 -41.55 53.18
CA LYS A 3 -3.58 -40.54 52.33
C LYS A 3 -3.01 -39.13 52.46
N LEU A 4 -2.27 -38.65 51.44
CA LEU A 4 -2.53 -37.32 50.85
C LEU A 4 -2.03 -37.26 49.40
N LEU A 5 -3.00 -37.02 48.52
CA LEU A 5 -2.92 -36.77 47.10
C LEU A 5 -2.65 -35.27 46.90
N ILE A 6 -1.64 -34.88 46.13
CA ILE A 6 -1.50 -33.50 45.64
C ILE A 6 -1.40 -33.54 44.12
N CYS A 7 -2.55 -33.35 43.47
CA CYS A 7 -2.65 -33.01 42.07
C CYS A 7 -2.14 -31.57 41.87
N PHE A 8 -1.03 -31.39 41.16
CA PHE A 8 -0.70 -30.11 40.55
C PHE A 8 -1.35 -30.04 39.17
N ILE A 9 -2.51 -29.39 39.11
CA ILE A 9 -3.11 -28.92 37.86
C ILE A 9 -2.31 -27.70 37.42
N VAL A 10 -1.35 -27.89 36.51
CA VAL A 10 -0.76 -26.78 35.75
C VAL A 10 -1.75 -26.44 34.65
N LEU A 11 -2.72 -25.58 34.99
CA LEU A 11 -3.59 -24.92 34.03
C LEU A 11 -2.72 -23.90 33.29
N GLY A 12 -2.05 -24.36 32.23
CA GLY A 12 -1.36 -23.48 31.29
C GLY A 12 -2.40 -22.62 30.58
N LEU A 13 -2.63 -21.43 31.11
CA LEU A 13 -3.35 -20.35 30.44
C LEU A 13 -2.64 -20.07 29.12
N CYS A 14 -3.17 -20.64 28.03
CA CYS A 14 -2.91 -20.16 26.68
C CYS A 14 -3.47 -18.74 26.57
N PHE A 15 -2.68 -17.76 27.02
CA PHE A 15 -2.82 -16.37 26.63
C PHE A 15 -2.43 -16.29 25.15
N CYS A 16 -3.38 -16.58 24.26
CA CYS A 16 -3.30 -16.12 22.88
C CYS A 16 -3.49 -14.59 22.92
N PRO A 17 -2.51 -13.76 22.56
CA PRO A 17 -2.75 -12.34 22.39
C PRO A 17 -3.66 -12.15 21.17
N ALA A 18 -4.96 -12.02 21.41
CA ALA A 18 -5.98 -11.70 20.41
C ALA A 18 -5.95 -10.19 20.11
N SER A 19 -4.81 -9.66 19.64
CA SER A 19 -4.64 -8.20 19.49
C SER A 19 -3.93 -7.77 18.20
N THR A 20 -3.82 -8.64 17.20
CA THR A 20 -2.92 -8.42 16.06
C THR A 20 -3.59 -7.94 14.77
N PHE A 21 -4.93 -7.88 14.71
CA PHE A 21 -5.68 -7.42 13.51
C PHE A 21 -6.29 -6.01 13.63
N ALA A 22 -6.31 -5.43 14.83
CA ALA A 22 -6.99 -4.16 15.11
C ALA A 22 -6.52 -2.96 14.25
N GLN A 23 -5.32 -3.02 13.69
CA GLN A 23 -4.75 -1.90 12.93
C GLN A 23 -5.24 -1.83 11.47
N GLU A 24 -5.60 -2.97 10.88
CA GLU A 24 -6.28 -2.98 9.57
C GLU A 24 -7.80 -2.79 9.70
N GLU A 25 -8.38 -3.14 10.85
CA GLU A 25 -9.81 -2.94 11.16
C GLU A 25 -10.24 -1.46 11.14
N GLY A 26 -9.30 -0.52 11.28
CA GLY A 26 -9.56 0.91 11.22
C GLY A 26 -9.57 1.52 9.80
N LEU A 27 -9.32 0.72 8.77
CA LEU A 27 -9.26 1.19 7.39
C LEU A 27 -10.64 1.15 6.73
N THR A 28 -10.98 2.21 6.01
CA THR A 28 -12.22 2.35 5.25
C THR A 28 -11.92 2.42 3.76
N LEU A 29 -12.77 1.79 2.94
CA LEU A 29 -12.68 1.91 1.48
C LEU A 29 -12.95 3.36 1.06
N LEU A 30 -11.97 3.98 0.42
CA LEU A 30 -12.03 5.36 -0.06
C LEU A 30 -12.50 5.41 -1.52
N ALA A 31 -11.99 4.47 -2.33
CA ALA A 31 -12.19 4.45 -3.77
C ALA A 31 -11.96 3.03 -4.30
N LYS A 32 -12.59 2.72 -5.43
CA LYS A 32 -12.41 1.46 -6.14
C LYS A 32 -12.12 1.75 -7.60
N GLY A 33 -10.88 1.48 -8.01
CA GLY A 33 -10.44 1.57 -9.40
C GLY A 33 -10.51 0.22 -10.11
N LYS A 34 -10.01 0.19 -11.34
CA LYS A 34 -9.86 -1.01 -12.14
C LYS A 34 -8.82 -1.95 -11.53
N TYR A 35 -7.65 -1.43 -11.16
CA TYR A 35 -6.52 -2.24 -10.70
C TYR A 35 -6.39 -2.32 -9.18
N PHE A 36 -6.97 -1.36 -8.44
CA PHE A 36 -6.88 -1.35 -6.98
C PHE A 36 -8.19 -0.98 -6.28
N SER A 37 -8.44 -1.65 -5.16
CA SER A 37 -9.31 -1.13 -4.10
C SER A 37 -8.48 -0.34 -3.10
N ILE A 38 -8.86 0.90 -2.82
CA ILE A 38 -8.02 1.87 -2.09
C ILE A 38 -8.63 2.13 -0.73
N TYR A 39 -7.89 1.84 0.33
CA TYR A 39 -8.29 1.95 1.72
C TYR A 39 -7.43 2.98 2.44
N GLY A 40 -8.02 3.71 3.37
CA GLY A 40 -7.30 4.65 4.22
C GLY A 40 -7.88 4.71 5.63
N TYR A 41 -7.10 5.28 6.55
CA TYR A 41 -7.56 5.53 7.91
C TYR A 41 -8.67 6.58 7.92
N ARG A 42 -9.53 6.53 8.94
CA ARG A 42 -10.80 7.28 9.02
C ARG A 42 -10.70 8.80 8.81
N GLN A 43 -9.58 9.44 9.14
CA GLN A 43 -9.36 10.89 9.02
C GLN A 43 -8.44 11.27 7.86
N LEU A 44 -8.21 10.36 6.92
CA LEU A 44 -7.38 10.64 5.76
C LEU A 44 -8.07 11.66 4.84
N ASP A 45 -7.33 12.72 4.51
CA ASP A 45 -7.76 13.71 3.53
C ASP A 45 -7.43 13.22 2.11
N ILE A 46 -8.47 12.87 1.35
CA ILE A 46 -8.35 12.39 -0.03
C ILE A 46 -7.72 13.46 -0.95
N ALA A 47 -8.01 14.75 -0.72
CA ALA A 47 -7.44 15.82 -1.51
C ALA A 47 -5.93 15.94 -1.27
N ALA A 48 -5.49 15.82 -0.01
CA ALA A 48 -4.07 15.78 0.33
C ALA A 48 -3.38 14.51 -0.23
N LEU A 49 -4.06 13.37 -0.26
CA LEU A 49 -3.56 12.15 -0.92
C LEU A 49 -3.39 12.37 -2.43
N LEU A 50 -4.40 12.92 -3.10
CA LEU A 50 -4.34 13.25 -4.53
C LEU A 50 -3.17 14.20 -4.86
N GLN A 51 -2.88 15.16 -3.98
CA GLN A 51 -1.71 16.04 -4.12
C GLN A 51 -0.40 15.27 -4.00
N LYS A 52 -0.28 14.33 -3.05
CA LYS A 52 0.92 13.50 -2.85
C LYS A 52 1.21 12.54 -3.99
N ILE A 53 0.16 12.01 -4.63
CA ILE A 53 0.28 11.16 -5.82
C ILE A 53 0.32 11.98 -7.13
N ASN A 54 0.44 13.31 -7.02
CA ASN A 54 0.76 14.23 -8.11
C ASN A 54 -0.11 14.06 -9.37
N PHE A 55 -1.40 13.80 -9.16
CA PHE A 55 -2.32 13.50 -10.27
C PHE A 55 -2.35 14.68 -11.25
N THR A 56 -1.88 14.46 -12.48
CA THR A 56 -1.53 15.49 -13.46
C THR A 56 -2.75 16.24 -14.06
N TYR A 57 -3.97 15.98 -13.59
CA TYR A 57 -5.21 16.67 -14.01
C TYR A 57 -5.58 17.88 -13.13
N LEU A 58 -4.56 18.53 -12.56
CA LEU A 58 -4.69 19.68 -11.66
C LEU A 58 -4.79 21.03 -12.38
N GLY A 59 -5.37 21.06 -13.58
CA GLY A 59 -5.96 22.29 -14.14
C GLY A 59 -7.09 22.88 -13.25
N SER A 60 -7.44 22.22 -12.14
CA SER A 60 -8.54 22.58 -11.25
C SER A 60 -8.23 22.38 -9.75
N LEU A 61 -6.98 22.56 -9.29
CA LEU A 61 -6.65 22.57 -7.84
C LEU A 61 -7.53 23.57 -7.06
N ASN A 62 -7.81 24.72 -7.65
CA ASN A 62 -8.61 25.79 -7.03
C ASN A 62 -10.09 25.39 -6.81
N ASN A 63 -10.56 24.28 -7.40
CA ASN A 63 -11.93 23.77 -7.26
C ASN A 63 -12.03 22.44 -6.51
N LEU A 64 -10.93 21.87 -5.99
CA LEU A 64 -11.01 20.60 -5.25
C LEU A 64 -11.68 20.78 -3.89
N SER A 65 -11.45 21.92 -3.22
CA SER A 65 -12.08 22.25 -1.93
C SER A 65 -13.61 22.38 -2.02
N SER A 66 -14.17 22.55 -3.22
CA SER A 66 -15.62 22.63 -3.48
C SER A 66 -16.22 21.37 -4.11
N ARG A 67 -15.42 20.32 -4.38
CA ARG A 67 -15.93 19.05 -4.95
C ARG A 67 -16.57 18.15 -3.90
N ARG A 68 -17.58 17.38 -4.32
CA ARG A 68 -18.24 16.41 -3.44
C ARG A 68 -17.33 15.21 -3.21
N ASN A 69 -17.52 14.52 -2.09
CA ASN A 69 -16.68 13.39 -1.69
C ASN A 69 -16.65 12.26 -2.75
N ASN A 70 -17.80 11.96 -3.36
CA ASN A 70 -17.88 10.97 -4.45
C ASN A 70 -17.00 11.34 -5.66
N ASP A 71 -16.87 12.64 -5.96
CA ASP A 71 -16.04 13.13 -7.06
C ASP A 71 -14.54 12.98 -6.71
N LEU A 72 -14.17 13.15 -5.43
CA LEU A 72 -12.79 12.93 -4.98
C LEU A 72 -12.41 11.44 -5.00
N SER A 73 -13.31 10.56 -4.57
CA SER A 73 -13.10 9.11 -4.65
C SER A 73 -12.90 8.63 -6.09
N SER A 74 -13.66 9.14 -7.05
CA SER A 74 -13.48 8.77 -8.46
C SER A 74 -12.15 9.27 -9.02
N LEU A 75 -11.74 10.50 -8.68
CA LEU A 75 -10.43 11.03 -9.09
C LEU A 75 -9.29 10.22 -8.47
N LEU A 76 -9.44 9.77 -7.22
CA LEU A 76 -8.44 8.94 -6.57
C LEU A 76 -8.31 7.58 -7.28
N ALA A 77 -9.42 6.94 -7.62
CA ALA A 77 -9.41 5.70 -8.41
C ALA A 77 -8.71 5.90 -9.77
N GLU A 78 -9.08 6.95 -10.50
CA GLU A 78 -8.48 7.30 -11.79
C GLU A 78 -6.98 7.60 -11.67
N ALA A 79 -6.56 8.28 -10.60
CA ALA A 79 -5.15 8.58 -10.34
C ALA A 79 -4.31 7.33 -10.15
N ILE A 80 -4.81 6.39 -9.36
CA ILE A 80 -4.12 5.11 -9.13
C ILE A 80 -4.13 4.24 -10.40
N ASP A 81 -5.22 4.23 -11.16
CA ASP A 81 -5.30 3.47 -12.41
C ASP A 81 -4.37 4.03 -13.50
N ASN A 82 -4.25 5.35 -13.58
CA ASN A 82 -3.31 6.02 -14.50
C ASN A 82 -1.87 5.75 -14.10
N LEU A 83 -1.53 5.81 -12.81
CA LEU A 83 -0.20 5.45 -12.32
C LEU A 83 0.12 3.98 -12.62
N TYR A 84 -0.82 3.07 -12.42
CA TYR A 84 -0.64 1.65 -12.80
C TYR A 84 -0.35 1.49 -14.28
N SER A 85 -1.13 2.18 -15.13
CA SER A 85 -0.95 2.12 -16.59
C SER A 85 0.41 2.68 -17.00
N GLU A 86 0.85 3.78 -16.39
CA GLU A 86 2.18 4.35 -16.64
C GLU A 86 3.31 3.39 -16.22
N VAL A 87 3.21 2.76 -15.05
CA VAL A 87 4.20 1.76 -14.61
C VAL A 87 4.22 0.56 -15.57
N SER A 88 3.04 0.09 -15.98
CA SER A 88 2.87 -0.99 -16.96
C SER A 88 3.54 -0.66 -18.30
N ASP A 89 3.36 0.58 -18.78
CA ASP A 89 3.97 1.05 -20.03
C ASP A 89 5.49 1.21 -19.93
N ILE A 90 6.03 1.70 -18.81
CA ILE A 90 7.48 1.82 -18.63
C ILE A 90 8.15 0.44 -18.53
N LEU A 91 7.48 -0.53 -17.89
CA LEU A 91 7.96 -1.92 -17.81
C LEU A 91 7.79 -2.68 -19.13
N ASP A 92 6.91 -2.21 -20.02
CA ASP A 92 6.41 -2.95 -21.19
C ASP A 92 5.80 -4.31 -20.80
N ILE A 93 5.06 -4.31 -19.67
CA ILE A 93 4.39 -5.49 -19.11
C ILE A 93 2.94 -5.12 -18.81
N HIS A 94 2.00 -5.70 -19.57
CA HIS A 94 0.57 -5.40 -19.44
C HIS A 94 -0.20 -6.56 -18.81
N VAL A 95 -0.55 -6.41 -17.52
CA VAL A 95 -1.39 -7.38 -16.78
C VAL A 95 -2.79 -6.82 -16.59
N TYR A 96 -3.71 -7.17 -17.49
CA TYR A 96 -5.08 -6.61 -17.50
C TYR A 96 -6.02 -7.22 -16.46
N SER A 97 -5.70 -8.42 -15.94
CA SER A 97 -6.51 -9.14 -14.95
C SER A 97 -6.10 -8.86 -13.50
N TYR A 98 -5.12 -7.98 -13.28
CA TYR A 98 -4.66 -7.64 -11.94
C TYR A 98 -5.71 -6.83 -11.18
N HIS A 99 -5.98 -7.24 -9.94
CA HIS A 99 -6.68 -6.42 -8.96
C HIS A 99 -6.06 -6.63 -7.57
N GLY A 100 -5.63 -5.56 -6.93
CA GLY A 100 -5.02 -5.57 -5.61
C GLY A 100 -5.65 -4.58 -4.63
N ASP A 101 -5.08 -4.51 -3.44
CA ASP A 101 -5.45 -3.55 -2.41
C ASP A 101 -4.33 -2.51 -2.23
N LEU A 102 -4.68 -1.24 -2.09
CA LEU A 102 -3.78 -0.18 -1.65
C LEU A 102 -4.23 0.32 -0.28
N LYS A 103 -3.43 0.08 0.75
CA LYS A 103 -3.73 0.45 2.14
C LYS A 103 -2.83 1.60 2.60
N ILE A 104 -3.44 2.77 2.75
CA ILE A 104 -2.77 4.00 3.19
C ILE A 104 -2.87 4.12 4.72
N LEU A 105 -1.74 3.96 5.39
CA LEU A 105 -1.60 4.07 6.85
C LEU A 105 -1.19 5.50 7.23
N SER A 106 -1.42 5.91 8.47
CA SER A 106 -1.14 7.29 8.90
C SER A 106 0.35 7.64 8.83
N ASP A 107 1.22 6.75 9.29
CA ASP A 107 2.65 7.00 9.45
C ASP A 107 3.51 5.73 9.41
N GLN A 108 4.83 5.93 9.50
CA GLN A 108 5.84 4.86 9.56
C GLN A 108 5.65 3.93 10.76
N SER A 109 5.17 4.45 11.90
CA SER A 109 4.94 3.62 13.08
C SER A 109 3.84 2.60 12.79
N SER A 110 2.77 3.05 12.14
CA SER A 110 1.64 2.20 11.76
C SER A 110 2.03 1.17 10.71
N LEU A 111 2.83 1.59 9.72
CA LEU A 111 3.39 0.69 8.72
C LEU A 111 4.31 -0.37 9.33
N SER A 112 5.21 0.03 10.23
CA SER A 112 6.11 -0.91 10.89
C SER A 112 5.37 -1.91 11.78
N SER A 113 4.26 -1.50 12.42
CA SER A 113 3.42 -2.43 13.18
C SER A 113 2.77 -3.46 12.27
N VAL A 114 2.19 -3.05 11.13
CA VAL A 114 1.62 -3.98 10.14
C VAL A 114 2.69 -4.92 9.60
N PHE A 115 3.86 -4.42 9.24
CA PHE A 115 4.97 -5.24 8.76
C PHE A 115 5.42 -6.26 9.83
N ARG A 116 5.58 -5.81 11.08
CA ARG A 116 5.98 -6.70 12.19
C ARG A 116 4.97 -7.82 12.41
N ASN A 117 3.69 -7.57 12.20
CA ASN A 117 2.65 -8.59 12.33
C ASN A 117 2.78 -9.69 11.26
N TYR A 118 3.30 -9.35 10.07
CA TYR A 118 3.51 -10.32 9.00
C TYR A 118 4.87 -11.01 9.04
N PHE A 119 5.92 -10.30 9.45
CA PHE A 119 7.30 -10.77 9.29
C PHE A 119 8.08 -10.89 10.61
N GLY A 120 7.48 -10.55 11.75
CA GLY A 120 8.10 -10.66 13.08
C GLY A 120 9.29 -9.73 13.32
N SER A 121 9.55 -8.77 12.42
CA SER A 121 10.72 -7.91 12.44
C SER A 121 10.34 -6.42 12.29
N GLY A 122 11.28 -5.54 12.63
CA GLY A 122 11.12 -4.10 12.41
C GLY A 122 11.18 -3.74 10.92
N PHE A 123 10.62 -2.59 10.56
CA PHE A 123 10.57 -2.13 9.17
C PHE A 123 10.91 -0.64 9.07
N SER A 124 11.96 -0.32 8.33
CA SER A 124 12.45 1.05 8.12
C SER A 124 11.90 1.69 6.85
N GLU A 125 11.45 0.90 5.87
CA GLU A 125 11.01 1.45 4.58
C GLU A 125 9.61 2.04 4.67
N ARG A 126 9.30 2.94 3.73
CA ARG A 126 8.11 3.80 3.75
C ARG A 126 6.89 3.18 3.07
N SER A 127 7.09 2.04 2.42
CA SER A 127 6.07 1.22 1.77
C SER A 127 6.57 -0.21 1.61
N PHE A 128 5.64 -1.14 1.36
CA PHE A 128 5.97 -2.47 0.85
C PHE A 128 4.78 -3.11 0.13
N TYR A 129 5.08 -3.93 -0.87
CA TYR A 129 4.13 -4.84 -1.49
C TYR A 129 4.15 -6.23 -0.82
N LEU A 130 2.99 -6.69 -0.37
CA LEU A 130 2.78 -8.03 0.19
C LEU A 130 2.14 -8.95 -0.86
N HIS A 131 2.98 -9.72 -1.55
CA HIS A 131 2.56 -10.58 -2.65
C HIS A 131 1.41 -11.55 -2.31
N PRO A 132 1.43 -12.33 -1.21
CA PRO A 132 0.35 -13.30 -0.91
C PRO A 132 -1.05 -12.68 -0.71
N ARG A 133 -1.13 -11.36 -0.52
CA ARG A 133 -2.40 -10.63 -0.35
C ARG A 133 -2.70 -9.65 -1.48
N ASN A 134 -1.81 -9.54 -2.48
CA ASN A 134 -1.91 -8.51 -3.52
C ASN A 134 -2.09 -7.11 -2.94
N THR A 135 -1.41 -6.81 -1.83
CA THR A 135 -1.64 -5.56 -1.09
C THR A 135 -0.38 -4.71 -1.03
N ILE A 136 -0.50 -3.45 -1.41
CA ILE A 136 0.49 -2.41 -1.16
C ILE A 136 0.14 -1.71 0.15
N TYR A 137 1.10 -1.59 1.05
CA TYR A 137 1.01 -0.78 2.26
C TYR A 137 1.92 0.42 2.13
N ALA A 138 1.44 1.61 2.48
CA ALA A 138 2.27 2.82 2.45
C ALA A 138 1.94 3.78 3.59
N SER A 139 2.96 4.45 4.11
CA SER A 139 2.84 5.55 5.07
C SER A 139 2.37 6.83 4.35
N PHE A 140 1.20 7.36 4.70
CA PHE A 140 0.67 8.61 4.13
C PHE A 140 1.65 9.77 4.29
N ARG A 141 2.22 9.91 5.49
CA ARG A 141 3.17 10.98 5.82
C ARG A 141 4.31 11.05 4.82
N ASP A 142 4.86 9.88 4.46
CA ASP A 142 6.08 9.79 3.68
C ASP A 142 5.82 9.43 2.19
N LEU A 143 4.56 9.18 1.83
CA LEU A 143 4.11 8.78 0.49
C LEU A 143 4.51 9.80 -0.57
N THR A 144 5.00 9.27 -1.70
CA THR A 144 5.26 9.98 -2.95
C THR A 144 4.77 9.16 -4.14
N GLU A 145 4.51 9.82 -5.27
CA GLU A 145 4.16 9.18 -6.54
C GLU A 145 5.20 8.12 -6.96
N GLY A 146 6.50 8.44 -6.91
CA GLY A 146 7.58 7.53 -7.29
C GLY A 146 7.65 6.27 -6.41
N MET A 147 7.47 6.44 -5.10
CA MET A 147 7.40 5.31 -4.15
C MET A 147 6.20 4.40 -4.47
N LEU A 148 5.04 4.97 -4.78
CA LEU A 148 3.88 4.16 -5.13
C LEU A 148 4.09 3.43 -6.47
N GLY A 149 4.70 4.10 -7.45
CA GLY A 149 5.11 3.48 -8.71
C GLY A 149 6.07 2.30 -8.51
N HIS A 150 7.01 2.42 -7.57
CA HIS A 150 7.92 1.34 -7.18
C HIS A 150 7.16 0.10 -6.70
N GLU A 151 6.21 0.27 -5.78
CA GLU A 151 5.43 -0.87 -5.24
C GLU A 151 4.47 -1.47 -6.28
N ILE A 152 3.91 -0.63 -7.16
CA ILE A 152 3.10 -1.11 -8.29
C ILE A 152 3.95 -1.96 -9.24
N ALA A 153 5.22 -1.59 -9.46
CA ALA A 153 6.13 -2.39 -10.27
C ALA A 153 6.35 -3.78 -9.65
N HIS A 154 6.54 -3.88 -8.33
CA HIS A 154 6.57 -5.18 -7.64
C HIS A 154 5.29 -5.97 -7.85
N ALA A 155 4.13 -5.32 -7.77
CA ALA A 155 2.84 -5.98 -7.99
C ALA A 155 2.69 -6.56 -9.41
N ILE A 156 3.06 -5.78 -10.43
CA ILE A 156 3.04 -6.19 -11.84
C ILE A 156 4.03 -7.33 -12.09
N ILE A 157 5.29 -7.17 -11.68
CA ILE A 157 6.34 -8.18 -11.86
C ILE A 157 5.93 -9.51 -11.21
N SER A 158 5.42 -9.46 -9.98
CA SER A 158 5.05 -10.66 -9.23
C SER A 158 3.80 -11.35 -9.78
N HIS A 159 2.95 -10.65 -10.54
CA HIS A 159 1.79 -11.26 -11.22
C HIS A 159 2.09 -11.74 -12.63
N TYR A 160 3.02 -11.09 -13.32
CA TYR A 160 3.37 -11.44 -14.69
C TYR A 160 4.24 -12.69 -14.76
N PHE A 161 5.26 -12.77 -13.91
CA PHE A 161 6.21 -13.87 -13.93
C PHE A 161 5.75 -15.04 -13.06
N VAL A 162 5.54 -16.21 -13.68
CA VAL A 162 5.25 -17.47 -12.96
C VAL A 162 6.39 -17.83 -12.00
N VAL A 163 7.64 -17.60 -12.44
CA VAL A 163 8.83 -17.70 -11.60
C VAL A 163 9.38 -16.27 -11.47
N PRO A 164 9.28 -15.64 -10.29
CA PRO A 164 9.68 -14.26 -10.14
C PRO A 164 11.17 -14.08 -10.43
N PRO A 165 11.59 -12.95 -11.04
CA PRO A 165 13.01 -12.65 -11.20
C PRO A 165 13.73 -12.63 -9.84
N PRO A 166 15.07 -12.80 -9.81
CA PRO A 166 15.83 -12.66 -8.57
C PRO A 166 15.54 -11.31 -7.90
N ALA A 167 15.44 -11.29 -6.56
CA ALA A 167 15.03 -10.10 -5.81
C ALA A 167 15.79 -8.83 -6.24
N LYS A 168 17.12 -8.90 -6.37
CA LYS A 168 17.94 -7.77 -6.83
C LYS A 168 17.54 -7.23 -8.20
N VAL A 169 17.11 -8.10 -9.12
CA VAL A 169 16.64 -7.69 -10.46
C VAL A 169 15.30 -6.96 -10.34
N GLN A 170 14.40 -7.45 -9.48
CA GLN A 170 13.13 -6.77 -9.22
C GLN A 170 13.36 -5.36 -8.67
N GLU A 171 14.25 -5.21 -7.68
CA GLU A 171 14.62 -3.90 -7.12
C GLU A 171 15.19 -2.95 -8.18
N VAL A 172 16.01 -3.45 -9.10
CA VAL A 172 16.55 -2.63 -10.21
C VAL A 172 15.44 -2.15 -11.14
N LEU A 173 14.48 -3.02 -11.48
CA LEU A 173 13.33 -2.64 -12.30
C LEU A 173 12.43 -1.63 -11.57
N CYS A 174 12.12 -1.87 -10.30
CA CYS A 174 11.28 -0.97 -9.50
C CYS A 174 11.98 0.39 -9.27
N GLY A 175 13.29 0.40 -9.02
CA GLY A 175 14.09 1.62 -8.93
C GLY A 175 14.17 2.40 -10.25
N TYR A 176 14.21 1.71 -11.40
CA TYR A 176 14.14 2.36 -12.71
C TYR A 176 12.77 3.04 -12.93
N ILE A 177 11.68 2.42 -12.49
CA ILE A 177 10.33 2.99 -12.53
C ILE A 177 10.27 4.25 -11.68
N GLU A 178 10.68 4.18 -10.42
CA GLU A 178 10.70 5.32 -9.51
C GLU A 178 11.53 6.48 -10.09
N TYR A 179 12.73 6.20 -10.59
CA TYR A 179 13.58 7.19 -11.26
C TYR A 179 12.87 7.85 -12.45
N THR A 180 12.20 7.06 -13.29
CA THR A 180 11.53 7.54 -14.50
C THR A 180 10.36 8.46 -14.17
N ILE A 181 9.53 8.08 -13.19
CA ILE A 181 8.42 8.89 -12.68
C ILE A 181 8.94 10.21 -12.11
N LEU A 182 9.94 10.15 -11.22
CA LEU A 182 10.53 11.36 -10.62
C LEU A 182 11.16 12.28 -11.67
N LYS A 183 11.80 11.72 -12.70
CA LYS A 183 12.36 12.49 -13.81
C LYS A 183 11.27 13.21 -14.61
N LYS A 184 10.17 12.53 -14.94
CA LYS A 184 9.02 13.11 -15.64
C LYS A 184 8.38 14.25 -14.84
N SER A 185 8.19 14.05 -13.53
CA SER A 185 7.65 15.07 -12.64
C SER A 185 8.53 16.34 -12.63
N LYS A 186 9.85 16.19 -12.48
CA LYS A 186 10.79 17.33 -12.57
C LYS A 186 10.77 18.02 -13.93
N ALA A 187 10.75 17.27 -15.04
CA ALA A 187 10.79 17.82 -16.39
C ALA A 187 9.54 18.66 -16.72
N ALA A 188 8.41 18.32 -16.11
CA ALA A 188 7.18 19.07 -16.22
C ALA A 188 7.10 20.29 -15.27
N GLY A 189 8.23 20.70 -14.67
CA GLY A 189 8.30 21.86 -13.79
C GLY A 189 7.62 21.65 -12.43
N ARG A 190 7.58 20.40 -11.95
CA ARG A 190 6.92 19.99 -10.70
C ARG A 190 7.94 19.72 -9.61
#